data_AF-A0A6A1WMC7-F1
#
_entry.id   AF-A0A6A1WMC7-F1
#
_cell.length_a   1.000
_cell.length_b   1.000
_cell.length_c   1.000
_cell.angle_alpha   90.00
_cell.angle_beta   90.00
_cell.angle_gamma   90.00
#
_symmetry.space_group_name_H-M   'P 1'
#
loop_
_entity.id
_entity.type
_entity.pdbx_description
1 polymer ?
#
loop_
_entity_poly.entity_id
_entity_poly.type
_entity_poly.pdbx_seq_one_letter_code
_entity_poly.pdbx_strand_id
1 'polypeptide(L)'
;MSSILRSSPKLIKGPDGRNLQLHFKSRLSLPLFPGGKVEGEQGVAIYIVLIDAHTGCVVTSGSESSVKLDVVVLEGDFSNEDDDN
;
A
#
# COMPACT_ATOMS: atom_id res chain seq x y z
N MET A 1 11.69 23.28 9.33
CA MET A 1 11.32 22.33 8.26
C MET A 1 11.33 20.94 8.88
N SER A 2 10.19 20.46 9.34
CA SER A 2 10.11 19.13 9.97
C SER A 2 10.07 18.08 8.87
N SER A 3 11.15 17.32 8.72
CA SER A 3 11.15 16.11 7.91
C SER A 3 10.28 15.08 8.60
N ILE A 4 9.08 14.84 8.06
CA ILE A 4 8.28 13.66 8.42
C ILE A 4 9.12 12.45 8.03
N LEU A 5 9.66 11.74 9.02
CA LEU A 5 10.29 10.43 8.80
C LEU A 5 9.22 9.54 8.19
N ARG A 6 9.36 9.23 6.90
CA ARG A 6 8.49 8.26 6.25
C ARG A 6 8.87 6.90 6.81
N SER A 7 7.96 6.26 7.52
CA SER A 7 8.11 4.85 7.88
C SER A 7 8.28 4.02 6.61
N SER A 8 9.11 2.99 6.69
CA SER A 8 9.26 2.03 5.60
C SER A 8 7.88 1.45 5.24
N PRO A 9 7.57 1.24 3.95
CA PRO A 9 6.29 0.66 3.58
C PRO A 9 6.12 -0.70 4.27
N LYS A 10 4.94 -0.93 4.85
CA LYS A 10 4.63 -2.18 5.57
C LYS A 10 4.92 -3.38 4.67
N LEU A 11 5.66 -4.34 5.21
CA LEU A 11 5.96 -5.60 4.54
C LEU A 11 4.81 -6.59 4.77
N ILE A 12 4.41 -7.28 3.71
CA ILE A 12 3.44 -8.38 3.72
C ILE A 12 4.23 -9.68 3.56
N LYS A 13 4.02 -10.65 4.45
CA LYS A 13 4.62 -11.98 4.28
C LYS A 13 3.78 -12.82 3.33
N GLY A 14 4.38 -13.22 2.21
CA GLY A 14 3.81 -14.19 1.30
C GLY A 14 3.85 -15.62 1.89
N PRO A 15 3.02 -16.56 1.37
CA PRO A 15 3.02 -17.96 1.81
C PRO A 15 4.39 -18.64 1.70
N ASP A 16 5.19 -18.22 0.71
CA ASP A 16 6.53 -18.74 0.45
C ASP A 16 7.61 -18.01 1.28
N GLY A 17 7.22 -17.21 2.27
CA GLY A 17 8.12 -16.43 3.13
C GLY A 17 8.67 -15.15 2.49
N ARG A 18 8.34 -14.88 1.21
CA ARG A 18 8.72 -13.66 0.48
C ARG A 18 8.20 -12.40 1.19
N ASN A 19 9.01 -11.35 1.16
CA ASN A 19 8.61 -10.03 1.63
C ASN A 19 7.99 -9.28 0.46
N LEU A 20 6.73 -8.90 0.60
CA LEU A 20 5.95 -8.26 -0.45
C LEU A 20 5.53 -6.85 -0.02
N GLN A 21 5.28 -5.96 -0.98
CA GLN A 21 4.80 -4.60 -0.72
C GLN A 21 3.76 -4.19 -1.76
N LEU A 22 2.72 -3.48 -1.32
CA LEU A 22 1.79 -2.80 -2.22
C LEU A 22 2.27 -1.38 -2.50
N HIS A 23 2.36 -1.02 -3.77
CA HIS A 23 2.83 0.29 -4.22
C HIS A 23 1.75 0.97 -5.07
N PHE A 24 1.35 2.17 -4.67
CA PHE A 24 0.58 3.06 -5.52
C PHE A 24 1.48 3.62 -6.62
N LYS A 25 1.11 3.38 -7.88
CA LYS A 25 1.78 3.94 -9.06
C LYS A 25 1.05 5.17 -9.62
N SER A 26 -0.24 5.29 -9.34
CA SER A 26 -1.02 6.49 -9.61
C SER A 26 -0.99 7.45 -8.41
N ARG A 27 -1.04 8.76 -8.67
CA ARG A 27 -1.37 9.75 -7.64
C ARG A 27 -2.86 9.62 -7.28
N LEU A 28 -3.17 9.71 -6.00
CA LEU A 28 -4.55 9.68 -5.50
C LEU A 28 -5.19 11.05 -5.62
N SER A 29 -6.49 11.08 -5.91
CA SER A 29 -7.31 12.27 -5.74
C SER A 29 -7.45 12.56 -4.26
N LEU A 30 -7.15 13.78 -3.85
CA LEU A 30 -7.23 14.24 -2.46
C LEU A 30 -8.23 15.41 -2.38
N PRO A 31 -8.93 15.59 -1.23
CA PRO A 31 -8.86 14.77 0.00
C PRO A 31 -9.59 13.41 -0.12
N LEU A 32 -9.17 12.44 0.70
CA LEU A 32 -9.83 11.14 0.84
C LEU A 32 -10.82 11.17 1.99
N PHE A 33 -11.93 10.43 1.86
CA PHE A 33 -12.98 10.36 2.88
C PHE A 33 -13.32 8.90 3.22
N PRO A 34 -13.51 8.54 4.50
CA PRO A 34 -14.02 7.24 4.90
C PRO A 34 -15.36 6.92 4.22
N GLY A 35 -15.53 5.68 3.75
CA GLY A 35 -16.71 5.25 2.98
C GLY A 35 -16.79 5.81 1.55
N GLY A 36 -15.92 6.75 1.18
CA GLY A 36 -15.80 7.29 -0.17
C GLY A 36 -15.01 6.36 -1.11
N LYS A 37 -15.25 6.51 -2.42
CA LYS A 37 -14.47 5.83 -3.45
C LYS A 37 -13.04 6.36 -3.46
N VAL A 38 -12.07 5.45 -3.47
CA VAL A 38 -10.65 5.79 -3.69
C VAL A 38 -10.39 5.86 -5.18
N GLU A 39 -10.01 7.04 -5.67
CA GLU A 39 -9.75 7.30 -7.08
C GLU A 39 -8.41 8.00 -7.30
N GLY A 40 -7.89 7.89 -8.51
CA GLY A 40 -6.71 8.61 -8.96
C GLY A 40 -7.04 10.05 -9.32
N GLU A 41 -5.99 10.86 -9.51
CA GLU A 41 -6.15 12.24 -9.98
C GLU A 41 -7.02 12.32 -11.25
N GLN A 42 -7.86 13.33 -11.35
CA GLN A 42 -8.82 13.51 -12.46
C GLN A 42 -9.92 12.42 -12.51
N GLY A 43 -10.14 11.68 -11.42
CA GLY A 43 -11.19 10.65 -11.33
C GLY A 43 -10.87 9.34 -12.05
N VAL A 44 -9.61 9.14 -12.44
CA VAL A 44 -9.17 7.89 -13.09
C VAL A 44 -9.06 6.75 -12.09
N ALA A 45 -8.98 5.50 -12.59
CA ALA A 45 -8.73 4.35 -11.73
C ALA A 45 -7.36 4.44 -11.05
N ILE A 46 -7.27 4.00 -9.80
CA ILE A 46 -5.99 3.85 -9.12
C ILE A 46 -5.21 2.67 -9.70
N TYR A 47 -3.90 2.84 -9.82
CA TYR A 47 -2.99 1.79 -10.25
C TYR A 47 -2.11 1.36 -9.07
N ILE A 48 -2.28 0.12 -8.63
CA ILE A 48 -1.55 -0.49 -7.52
C ILE A 48 -0.82 -1.72 -8.05
N VAL A 49 0.42 -1.90 -7.65
CA VAL A 49 1.20 -3.10 -7.97
C VAL A 49 1.68 -3.78 -6.70
N LEU A 50 1.78 -5.10 -6.74
CA LEU A 50 2.44 -5.91 -5.73
C LEU A 50 3.91 -6.11 -6.14
N ILE A 51 4.83 -5.77 -5.26
CA ILE A 51 6.28 -5.82 -5.47
C ILE A 51 6.89 -6.86 -4.54
N ASP A 52 7.80 -7.68 -5.05
CA ASP A 52 8.73 -8.44 -4.23
C ASP A 52 9.81 -7.49 -3.70
N ALA A 53 9.87 -7.31 -2.39
CA ALA A 53 10.75 -6.33 -1.75
C ALA A 53 12.24 -6.70 -1.83
N HIS A 54 12.57 -7.97 -2.10
CA HIS A 54 13.95 -8.40 -2.27
C HIS A 54 14.48 -8.07 -3.66
N THR A 55 13.67 -8.31 -4.69
CA THR A 55 14.06 -8.11 -6.09
C THR A 55 13.66 -6.75 -6.66
N GLY A 56 12.66 -6.09 -6.06
CA GLY A 56 12.03 -4.88 -6.59
C GLY A 56 11.12 -5.14 -7.79
N CYS A 57 10.92 -6.40 -8.20
CA CYS A 57 10.13 -6.77 -9.36
C CYS A 57 8.63 -6.85 -9.04
N VAL A 58 7.79 -6.56 -10.05
CA VAL A 58 6.34 -6.75 -9.94
C VAL A 58 6.03 -8.24 -9.90
N VAL A 59 5.21 -8.65 -8.94
CA VAL A 59 4.71 -10.02 -8.83
C VAL A 59 3.60 -10.22 -9.86
N THR A 60 3.88 -10.94 -10.93
CA THR A 60 2.95 -11.18 -12.05
C THR A 60 2.40 -12.61 -12.10
N SER A 61 2.87 -13.48 -11.22
CA SER A 61 2.48 -14.89 -11.15
C SER A 61 2.49 -15.41 -9.72
N GLY A 62 1.75 -16.50 -9.48
CA GLY A 62 1.62 -17.12 -8.16
C GLY A 62 0.25 -16.86 -7.54
N SER A 63 0.06 -17.35 -6.31
CA SER A 63 -1.19 -17.13 -5.58
C SER A 63 -1.35 -15.66 -5.20
N GLU A 64 -0.25 -14.97 -4.90
CA GLU A 64 -0.24 -13.58 -4.46
C GLU A 64 -0.60 -12.62 -5.60
N SER A 65 -0.29 -12.95 -6.86
CA SER A 65 -0.68 -12.12 -8.02
C SER A 65 -2.17 -12.19 -8.34
N SER A 66 -2.89 -13.16 -7.77
CA SER A 66 -4.32 -13.40 -8.02
C SER A 66 -5.20 -12.98 -6.84
N VAL A 67 -4.62 -12.36 -5.81
CA VAL A 67 -5.35 -11.94 -4.62
C VAL A 67 -6.32 -10.80 -4.92
N LYS A 68 -7.49 -10.81 -4.29
CA LYS A 68 -8.42 -9.68 -4.33
C LYS A 68 -7.93 -8.59 -3.39
N LEU A 69 -7.85 -7.36 -3.88
CA LEU A 69 -7.49 -6.19 -3.09
C LEU A 69 -8.71 -5.29 -2.88
N ASP A 70 -9.05 -5.04 -1.62
CA ASP A 70 -10.02 -4.02 -1.21
C ASP A 70 -9.27 -2.86 -0.53
N VAL A 71 -9.53 -1.63 -0.96
CA VAL A 71 -8.88 -0.41 -0.45
C VAL A 71 -9.90 0.45 0.28
N VAL A 72 -9.63 0.77 1.55
CA VAL A 72 -10.51 1.56 2.39
C VAL A 72 -9.78 2.76 2.98
N VAL A 73 -10.50 3.86 3.15
CA VAL A 73 -10.00 5.06 3.84
C VAL A 73 -10.46 4.98 5.29
N LEU A 74 -9.52 5.13 6.21
CA LEU A 74 -9.76 5.13 7.64
C LEU A 74 -9.42 6.51 8.21
N GLU A 75 -10.22 6.98 9.16
CA GLU A 75 -9.90 8.16 9.97
C GLU A 75 -8.80 7.78 10.98
N GLY A 76 -7.71 8.55 11.01
CA GLY A 76 -6.49 8.14 11.69
C GLY A 76 -6.34 8.70 13.11
N ASP A 77 -6.25 7.79 14.08
CA ASP A 77 -5.40 7.91 15.27
C ASP A 77 -4.48 6.67 15.32
N PHE A 78 -3.70 6.48 14.25
CA PHE A 78 -2.76 5.37 14.19
C PHE A 78 -1.54 5.76 15.04
N SER A 79 -1.51 5.30 16.29
CA SER A 79 -0.27 5.31 17.06
C SER A 79 0.79 4.58 16.24
N ASN A 80 1.96 5.21 16.05
CA ASN A 80 3.10 4.49 15.51
C ASN A 80 3.39 3.37 16.51
N GLU A 81 3.07 2.13 16.16
CA GLU A 81 3.54 0.94 16.88
C GLU A 81 5.06 0.79 16.65
N ASP A 82 5.83 1.80 17.06
CA ASP A 82 7.21 1.60 17.51
C ASP A 82 7.10 1.48 19.04
N ASP A 83 6.47 0.39 19.51
CA ASP A 83 6.58 -0.03 20.91
C ASP A 83 7.48 -1.26 20.95
N ASP A 84 8.46 -1.19 21.84
CA ASP A 84 9.69 -1.97 21.91
C ASP A 84 9.55 -3.49 21.73
N ASN A 85 10.49 -4.06 20.97
CA ASN A 85 11.28 -5.23 21.41
C ASN A 85 12.59 -5.39 20.63
#